data_AF-A0A9W6YGK9-F1
#
_entry.id   AF-A0A9W6YGK9-F1
#
_cell.length_a   1.000
_cell.length_b   1.000
_cell.length_c   1.000
_cell.angle_alpha   90.00
_cell.angle_beta   90.00
_cell.angle_gamma   90.00
#
_symmetry.space_group_name_H-M   'P 1'
#
loop_
_entity.id
_entity.type
_entity.pdbx_description
1 polymer ?
#
loop_
_entity_poly.entity_id
_entity_poly.type
_entity_poly.pdbx_seq_one_letter_code
_entity_poly.pdbx_strand_id
1 'polypeptide(L)'
;MKYALVKFRVHLLSSKPFVIYTDHASLRTATQSPHLSQRMARWLSFFAEYNFEVKYKPGKQNGLADALSSRPDFELAHITTATSSIPDLIRASYASDDV
;
A
#
# COMPACT_ATOMS: atom_id res chain seq x y z
N MET A 1 -4.70 -0.82 0.57
CA MET A 1 -5.12 -0.44 1.95
C MET A 1 -4.09 0.44 2.67
N LYS A 2 -2.87 -0.03 2.96
CA LYS A 2 -1.87 0.76 3.73
C LYS A 2 -1.63 2.17 3.21
N TYR A 3 -1.48 2.35 1.90
CA TYR A 3 -1.31 3.68 1.30
C TYR A 3 -2.42 4.65 1.72
N ALA A 4 -3.69 4.22 1.67
CA ALA A 4 -4.82 5.05 2.07
C ALA A 4 -4.76 5.42 3.56
N LEU A 5 -4.41 4.48 4.45
CA LEU A 5 -4.28 4.76 5.88
C LEU A 5 -3.16 5.75 6.20
N VAL A 6 -2.04 5.69 5.47
CA VAL A 6 -0.95 6.67 5.59
C VAL A 6 -1.41 8.03 5.08
N LYS A 7 -2.03 8.08 3.90
CA LYS A 7 -2.48 9.32 3.25
C LYS A 7 -3.52 10.08 4.09
N PHE A 8 -4.45 9.35 4.71
CA PHE A 8 -5.50 9.93 5.56
C PHE A 8 -5.18 9.85 7.06
N ARG A 9 -3.92 9.61 7.43
CA ARG A 9 -3.49 9.37 8.82
C ARG A 9 -3.97 10.45 9.80
N VAL A 10 -3.87 11.72 9.42
CA VAL A 10 -4.31 12.87 10.24
C VAL A 10 -5.79 12.80 10.63
N HIS A 11 -6.63 12.20 9.76
CA HIS A 11 -8.06 12.08 9.98
C HIS A 11 -8.44 10.77 10.70
N LEU A 12 -7.63 9.72 10.53
CA LEU A 12 -7.96 8.35 10.96
C LEU A 12 -7.30 7.92 12.28
N LEU A 13 -6.33 8.68 12.79
CA LEU A 13 -5.71 8.45 14.10
C LEU A 13 -6.58 8.88 15.30
N SER A 14 -7.76 9.45 15.04
CA SER A 14 -8.67 9.80 16.11
C SER A 14 -9.18 8.55 16.83
N SER A 15 -9.62 8.68 18.08
CA SER A 15 -10.22 7.58 18.85
C SER A 15 -11.53 7.05 18.23
N LYS A 16 -12.09 7.75 17.23
CA LYS A 16 -13.36 7.38 16.60
C LYS A 16 -13.18 6.13 15.73
N PRO A 17 -13.95 5.06 15.99
CA PRO A 17 -13.91 3.87 15.14
C PRO A 17 -14.43 4.20 13.74
N PHE A 18 -13.81 3.62 12.72
CA PHE A 18 -14.25 3.71 11.34
C PHE A 18 -14.32 2.35 10.65
N VAL A 19 -15.00 2.27 9.52
CA VAL A 19 -15.19 1.02 8.77
C VAL A 19 -14.45 1.09 7.45
N ILE A 20 -13.65 0.05 7.16
CA ILE A 20 -12.99 -0.13 5.88
C ILE A 20 -13.74 -1.20 5.08
N TYR A 21 -14.34 -0.77 3.97
CA TYR A 21 -14.90 -1.69 2.98
C TYR A 21 -13.81 -2.11 2.00
N THR A 22 -13.59 -3.41 1.87
CA THR A 22 -12.56 -3.99 0.99
C THR A 22 -13.08 -5.25 0.30
N ASP A 23 -12.66 -5.47 -0.92
CA ASP A 23 -12.85 -6.73 -1.66
C ASP A 23 -11.80 -7.79 -1.29
N HIS A 24 -10.90 -7.47 -0.36
CA HIS A 24 -9.88 -8.39 0.12
C HIS A 24 -10.37 -9.24 1.31
N ALA A 25 -11.08 -10.34 1.03
CA ALA A 25 -11.74 -11.18 2.03
C ALA A 25 -10.81 -11.71 3.15
N SER A 26 -9.56 -12.08 2.83
CA SER A 26 -8.64 -12.63 3.83
C SER A 26 -8.18 -11.63 4.89
N LEU A 27 -8.38 -10.33 4.66
CA LEU A 27 -8.06 -9.30 5.65
C LEU A 27 -9.07 -9.29 6.81
N ARG A 28 -10.29 -9.79 6.58
CA ARG A 28 -11.32 -9.92 7.62
C ARG A 28 -10.84 -10.85 8.75
N THR A 29 -10.15 -11.93 8.38
CA THR A 29 -9.69 -12.95 9.32
C THR A 29 -8.27 -12.67 9.81
N ALA A 30 -7.49 -11.85 9.08
CA ALA A 30 -6.10 -11.54 9.43
C ALA A 30 -5.95 -10.95 10.84
N THR A 31 -6.90 -10.12 11.29
CA THR A 31 -6.90 -9.54 12.64
C THR A 31 -7.28 -10.52 13.74
N GLN A 32 -7.93 -11.64 13.41
CA GLN A 32 -8.47 -12.62 14.36
C GLN A 32 -7.70 -13.94 14.38
N SER A 33 -6.74 -14.13 13.47
CA SER A 33 -5.98 -15.38 13.33
C SER A 33 -5.02 -15.57 14.52
N PRO A 34 -5.06 -16.71 15.24
CA PRO A 34 -4.15 -17.00 16.35
C PRO A 34 -2.72 -17.31 15.87
N HIS A 35 -2.56 -17.74 14.61
CA HIS A 35 -1.27 -18.03 14.01
C HIS A 35 -0.99 -17.02 12.89
N LEU A 36 0.01 -16.17 13.10
CA LEU A 36 0.39 -15.12 12.18
C LEU A 36 1.82 -15.36 11.69
N SER A 37 2.01 -15.31 10.37
CA SER A 37 3.37 -15.27 9.83
C SER A 37 4.06 -13.97 10.24
N GLN A 38 5.39 -13.97 10.32
CA GLN A 38 6.14 -12.76 10.72
C GLN A 38 5.90 -11.57 9.77
N ARG A 39 5.58 -11.84 8.50
CA ARG A 39 5.14 -10.81 7.56
C ARG A 39 3.79 -10.25 7.99
N MET A 40 2.80 -11.11 8.27
CA MET A 40 1.46 -10.71 8.71
C MET A 40 1.51 -9.92 10.02
N ALA A 41 2.32 -10.34 10.99
CA ALA A 41 2.53 -9.65 12.26
C ALA A 41 3.02 -8.21 12.04
N ARG A 42 4.02 -8.00 11.17
CA ARG A 42 4.49 -6.65 10.81
C ARG A 42 3.40 -5.77 10.21
N TRP A 43 2.55 -6.33 9.36
CA TRP A 43 1.40 -5.60 8.80
C TRP A 43 0.36 -5.27 9.88
N LEU A 44 0.05 -6.21 10.77
CA LEU A 44 -0.90 -5.99 11.86
C LEU A 44 -0.40 -4.98 12.89
N SER A 45 0.90 -4.96 13.21
CA SER A 45 1.48 -3.93 14.06
C SER A 45 1.28 -2.53 13.49
N PHE A 46 1.40 -2.36 12.17
CA PHE A 46 1.09 -1.08 11.51
C PHE A 46 -0.41 -0.74 11.61
N PHE A 47 -1.28 -1.72 11.42
CA PHE A 47 -2.73 -1.50 11.48
C PHE A 47 -3.25 -1.25 12.91
N ALA A 48 -2.55 -1.74 13.94
CA ALA A 48 -2.92 -1.58 15.34
C ALA A 48 -2.94 -0.13 15.82
N GLU A 49 -2.27 0.80 15.11
CA GLU A 49 -2.36 2.24 15.37
C GLU A 49 -3.75 2.84 15.09
N TYR A 50 -4.60 2.13 14.34
CA TYR A 50 -5.89 2.63 13.86
C TYR A 50 -7.05 1.85 14.47
N ASN A 51 -8.10 2.57 14.90
CA ASN A 51 -9.33 1.97 15.39
C ASN A 51 -10.31 1.72 14.24
N PHE A 52 -10.25 0.55 13.59
CA PHE A 52 -11.14 0.24 12.48
C PHE A 52 -11.71 -1.18 12.48
N GLU A 53 -12.85 -1.31 11.81
CA GLU A 53 -13.48 -2.59 11.47
C GLU A 53 -13.36 -2.85 9.95
N VAL A 54 -13.03 -4.09 9.55
CA VAL A 54 -12.98 -4.49 8.15
C VAL A 54 -14.28 -5.18 7.74
N LYS A 55 -14.97 -4.63 6.74
CA LYS A 55 -16.14 -5.26 6.11
C LYS A 55 -15.84 -5.65 4.68
N TYR A 56 -16.15 -6.91 4.35
CA TYR A 56 -15.99 -7.39 2.98
C TYR A 56 -17.08 -6.80 2.09
N LYS A 57 -16.66 -6.25 0.94
CA LYS A 57 -17.54 -5.80 -0.13
C LYS A 57 -17.06 -6.43 -1.44
N PRO A 58 -17.87 -7.28 -2.12
CA PRO A 58 -17.45 -7.91 -3.36
C PRO A 58 -16.99 -6.88 -4.41
N GLY A 59 -15.94 -7.19 -5.17
CA GLY A 59 -15.36 -6.28 -6.17
C GLY A 59 -16.39 -5.71 -7.15
N LYS A 60 -17.38 -6.52 -7.58
CA LYS A 60 -18.50 -6.08 -8.43
C LYS A 60 -19.31 -4.91 -7.83
N GLN A 61 -19.43 -4.85 -6.51
CA GLN A 61 -20.11 -3.77 -5.79
C GLN A 61 -19.13 -2.65 -5.38
N ASN A 62 -17.83 -2.89 -5.49
CA ASN A 62 -16.75 -1.96 -5.16
C ASN A 62 -16.26 -1.14 -6.38
N GLY A 63 -17.09 -1.00 -7.40
CA GLY A 63 -16.71 -0.39 -8.69
C GLY A 63 -16.16 1.04 -8.59
N LEU A 64 -16.59 1.84 -7.61
CA LEU A 64 -16.03 3.17 -7.39
C LEU A 64 -14.57 3.11 -6.91
N ALA A 65 -14.26 2.21 -5.97
CA ALA A 65 -12.90 2.08 -5.48
C ALA A 65 -11.99 1.52 -6.57
N ASP A 66 -12.48 0.53 -7.33
CA ASP A 66 -11.77 -0.06 -8.47
C ASP A 66 -11.49 0.97 -9.57
N ALA A 67 -12.49 1.77 -9.95
CA ALA A 67 -12.31 2.84 -10.94
C ALA A 67 -11.29 3.90 -10.48
N LEU A 68 -11.25 4.22 -9.19
CA LEU A 68 -10.27 5.16 -8.64
C LEU A 68 -8.86 4.56 -8.54
N SER A 69 -8.73 3.26 -8.27
CA SER A 69 -7.42 2.59 -8.24
C SER A 69 -6.86 2.28 -9.62
N SER A 70 -7.73 2.08 -10.61
CA SER A 70 -7.37 1.68 -11.99
C SER A 70 -7.13 2.87 -12.92
N ARG A 71 -6.91 4.07 -12.36
CA ARG A 71 -6.72 5.31 -13.11
C ARG A 71 -5.27 5.42 -13.62
N PRO A 72 -5.03 5.43 -14.94
CA PRO A 72 -3.68 5.40 -15.52
C PRO A 72 -2.88 6.69 -15.24
N ASP A 73 -3.57 7.80 -14.98
CA ASP A 73 -2.95 9.07 -14.60
C ASP A 73 -2.32 9.04 -13.20
N PHE A 74 -2.75 8.14 -12.31
CA PHE A 74 -2.10 7.94 -11.00
C PHE A 74 -0.83 7.07 -11.09
N GLU A 75 -0.68 6.22 -12.11
CA GLU A 75 0.57 5.46 -12.31
C GLU A 75 1.74 6.37 -12.70
N LEU A 76 1.49 7.38 -13.54
CA LEU A 76 2.51 8.34 -13.99
C LEU A 76 3.09 9.18 -12.83
N ALA A 77 2.31 9.49 -11.80
CA ALA A 77 2.79 10.24 -10.62
C ALA A 77 3.83 9.45 -9.79
N HIS A 78 3.81 8.11 -9.85
CA HIS A 78 4.79 7.25 -9.21
C HIS A 78 6.10 7.10 -10.02
N ILE A 79 6.13 7.55 -11.29
CA ILE A 79 7.32 7.56 -12.16
C ILE A 79 8.16 8.85 -11.95
N THR A 80 7.90 9.63 -10.90
CA THR A 80 8.79 10.73 -10.49
C THR A 80 10.08 10.23 -9.81
N THR A 81 10.37 8.94 -9.85
CA THR A 81 11.76 8.49 -9.79
C THR A 81 12.29 8.62 -11.20
N ALA A 82 12.80 9.80 -11.52
CA ALA A 82 13.51 10.05 -12.76
C ALA A 82 14.38 8.82 -13.06
N THR A 83 14.22 8.26 -14.25
CA THR A 83 15.22 7.39 -14.87
C THR A 83 16.47 8.24 -15.05
N SER A 84 17.18 8.51 -13.95
CA SER A 84 18.47 9.13 -14.00
C SER A 84 19.37 8.09 -14.65
N SER A 85 19.96 8.41 -15.80
CA SER A 85 20.97 7.58 -16.48
C SER A 85 22.27 7.47 -15.68
N ILE A 86 22.29 7.96 -14.44
CA ILE A 86 23.40 7.95 -13.50
C ILE A 86 24.01 6.53 -13.36
N PRO A 87 23.25 5.42 -13.22
CA PRO A 87 23.84 4.09 -13.12
C PRO A 87 24.58 3.66 -14.39
N ASP A 88 24.05 4.01 -15.57
CA ASP A 88 24.65 3.68 -16.86
C ASP A 88 25.90 4.53 -17.13
N LEU A 89 25.88 5.80 -16.75
CA LEU A 89 27.04 6.71 -16.80
C LEU A 89 28.18 6.26 -15.89
N ILE A 90 27.86 5.82 -14.66
CA ILE A 90 28.84 5.28 -13.72
C ILE A 90 29.45 3.99 -14.28
N ARG A 91 28.65 3.11 -14.88
CA ARG A 91 29.15 1.87 -15.50
C ARG A 91 30.07 2.16 -16.70
N ALA A 92 29.77 3.19 -17.49
CA ALA A 92 30.61 3.60 -18.62
C ALA A 92 31.95 4.23 -18.18
N SER A 93 31.98 4.97 -17.06
CA SER A 93 33.25 5.52 -16.55
C SER A 93 34.20 4.44 -16.06
N TYR A 94 33.70 3.43 -15.32
CA TYR A 94 34.54 2.33 -14.84
C TYR A 94 35.07 1.41 -15.95
N ALA A 95 34.38 1.32 -17.10
CA ALA A 95 34.85 0.52 -18.24
C ALA A 95 36.11 1.11 -18.92
N SER A 96 36.46 2.36 -18.60
CA SER A 96 37.65 3.03 -19.16
C SER A 96 38.88 2.92 -18.26
N ASP A 97 38.74 2.39 -17.03
CA ASP A 97 39.80 2.32 -16.03
C ASP A 97 40.51 0.94 -15.99
N ASP A 98 40.07 -0.05 -16.77
CA ASP A 98 40.71 -1.36 -16.91
C ASP A 98 41.84 -1.34 -17.96
N VAL A 99 42.91 -0.57 -17.70
CA VAL A 99 44.21 -0.63 -18.42
C VAL A 99 45.35 -0.89 -17.45
#